data_AF-A2DPW2-F1
#
_entry.id   AF-A2DPW2-F1
#
_cell.length_a   1.000
_cell.length_b   1.000
_cell.length_c   1.000
_cell.angle_alpha   90.00
_cell.angle_beta   90.00
_cell.angle_gamma   90.00
#
_symmetry.space_group_name_H-M   'P 1'
#
loop_
_entity.id
_entity.type
_entity.pdbx_description
1 polymer ?
#
loop_
_entity_poly.entity_id
_entity_poly.type
_entity_poly.pdbx_seq_one_letter_code
_entity_poly.pdbx_strand_id
1 'polypeptide(L)'
;MPKGNRKNLAVPPKGSKGWLFTCDINRDQQATRQVIDVLNQLADPLTEGEAEEEQQEEKTLEQELADLKKPNQKQQRWIPYVSEVNGNVFIRFTQKQDDPFVLLERYFEEVRKRKGTLTNKVSKIYPIMYSGFPLSSESLPILQELVNKTFNAEKPVTYEVFLDRKHRGEESGETHDELNNKIVKLVGAPHKPIYRKAEWAVLWQSLGRNLYLSVIPKWSEWCSCNIAKFCASLLKPAEPAPPAEEKKE
;
A
#
# COMPACT_ATOMS: atom_id res chain seq x y z
N MET A 1 27.73 -17.02 -18.57
CA MET A 1 26.93 -16.43 -17.48
C MET A 1 25.56 -17.11 -17.44
N PRO A 2 25.09 -17.60 -16.29
CA PRO A 2 23.78 -18.24 -16.21
C PRO A 2 22.70 -17.17 -16.45
N LYS A 3 21.85 -17.41 -17.46
CA LYS A 3 20.66 -16.61 -17.73
C LYS A 3 19.71 -16.79 -16.54
N GLY A 4 19.70 -15.83 -15.63
CA GLY A 4 18.76 -15.83 -14.51
C GLY A 4 17.33 -15.95 -15.03
N ASN A 5 16.57 -16.89 -14.47
CA ASN A 5 15.13 -17.04 -14.71
C ASN A 5 14.49 -15.64 -14.66
N ARG A 6 14.02 -15.14 -15.81
CA ARG A 6 13.17 -13.96 -15.84
C ARG A 6 11.92 -14.34 -15.06
N LYS A 7 11.80 -13.82 -13.83
CA LYS A 7 10.55 -13.89 -13.07
C LYS A 7 9.45 -13.41 -14.03
N ASN A 8 8.38 -14.18 -14.20
CA ASN A 8 7.24 -13.75 -14.99
C ASN A 8 6.68 -12.47 -14.35
N LEU A 9 7.07 -11.34 -14.93
CA LEU A 9 6.67 -10.01 -14.49
C LEU A 9 5.26 -9.77 -14.98
N ALA A 10 4.30 -10.22 -14.16
CA ALA A 10 2.90 -9.92 -14.37
C ALA A 10 2.64 -8.45 -14.01
N VAL A 11 1.90 -7.77 -14.87
CA VAL A 11 1.43 -6.40 -14.65
C VAL A 11 0.09 -6.49 -13.91
N PRO A 12 -0.10 -5.79 -12.78
CA PRO A 12 -1.40 -5.75 -12.12
C PRO A 12 -2.43 -5.07 -13.04
N PRO A 13 -3.69 -5.54 -13.07
CA PRO A 13 -4.73 -4.86 -13.84
C PRO A 13 -4.91 -3.40 -13.42
N LYS A 14 -5.22 -2.54 -14.38
CA LYS A 14 -5.51 -1.11 -14.14
C LYS A 14 -6.68 -0.98 -13.16
N GLY A 15 -6.57 -0.06 -12.20
CA GLY A 15 -7.58 0.13 -11.15
C GLY A 15 -7.46 -0.80 -9.95
N SER A 16 -6.45 -1.67 -9.88
CA SER A 16 -6.30 -2.57 -8.73
C SER A 16 -5.97 -1.80 -7.45
N LYS A 17 -6.44 -2.34 -6.32
CA LYS A 17 -6.17 -1.85 -4.96
C LYS A 17 -5.40 -2.89 -4.17
N GLY A 18 -4.72 -2.48 -3.12
CA GLY A 18 -4.04 -3.39 -2.20
C GLY A 18 -2.83 -2.78 -1.53
N TRP A 19 -1.83 -3.59 -1.22
CA TRP A 19 -0.62 -3.12 -0.52
C TRP A 19 0.61 -3.17 -1.40
N LEU A 20 1.34 -2.06 -1.45
CA LEU A 20 2.68 -2.00 -2.03
C LEU A 20 3.69 -1.97 -0.89
N PHE A 21 4.60 -2.93 -0.85
CA PHE A 21 5.61 -2.97 0.20
C PHE A 21 7.02 -3.05 -0.36
N THR A 22 7.96 -2.53 0.45
CA THR A 22 9.38 -2.56 0.14
C THR A 22 10.10 -3.54 1.06
N CYS A 23 11.03 -4.33 0.53
CA CYS A 23 11.84 -5.31 1.27
C CYS A 23 13.29 -5.29 0.76
N ASP A 24 14.18 -5.94 1.51
CA ASP A 24 15.57 -6.11 1.08
C ASP A 24 15.67 -6.91 -0.23
N ILE A 25 16.69 -6.61 -1.01
CA ILE A 25 16.96 -7.30 -2.28
C ILE A 25 17.11 -8.80 -2.00
N ASN A 26 16.48 -9.64 -2.85
CA ASN A 26 16.43 -11.10 -2.74
C ASN A 26 15.62 -11.67 -1.55
N ARG A 27 14.87 -10.84 -0.83
CA ARG A 27 13.94 -11.29 0.23
C ARG A 27 12.47 -11.20 -0.18
N ASP A 28 12.19 -10.90 -1.43
CA ASP A 28 10.85 -10.68 -1.98
C ASP A 28 9.88 -11.85 -1.71
N GLN A 29 10.31 -13.10 -1.93
CA GLN A 29 9.45 -14.26 -1.69
C GLN A 29 9.13 -14.44 -0.19
N GLN A 30 10.11 -14.26 0.69
CA GLN A 30 9.93 -14.39 2.14
C GLN A 30 9.04 -13.27 2.67
N ALA A 31 9.28 -12.04 2.22
CA ALA A 31 8.47 -10.87 2.57
C ALA A 31 7.03 -11.03 2.06
N THR A 32 6.84 -11.50 0.83
CA THR A 32 5.51 -11.76 0.26
C THR A 32 4.71 -12.74 1.09
N ARG A 33 5.32 -13.87 1.49
CA ARG A 33 4.66 -14.85 2.37
C ARG A 33 4.27 -14.23 3.71
N GLN A 34 5.19 -13.52 4.36
CA GLN A 34 4.90 -12.84 5.62
C GLN A 34 3.73 -11.85 5.51
N VAL A 35 3.69 -11.06 4.43
CA VAL A 35 2.61 -10.09 4.24
C VAL A 35 1.28 -10.80 3.98
N ILE A 36 1.26 -11.87 3.18
CA ILE A 36 0.06 -12.68 2.95
C ILE A 36 -0.43 -13.32 4.24
N ASP A 37 0.46 -13.89 5.06
CA ASP A 37 0.11 -14.50 6.34
C ASP A 37 -0.49 -13.46 7.29
N VAL A 38 0.09 -12.26 7.34
CA VAL A 38 -0.43 -11.14 8.12
C VAL A 38 -1.79 -10.66 7.59
N LEU A 39 -1.95 -10.54 6.27
CA LEU A 39 -3.24 -10.18 5.67
C LEU A 39 -4.32 -11.22 6.02
N ASN A 40 -3.99 -12.52 5.97
CA ASN A 40 -4.93 -13.58 6.36
C ASN A 40 -5.31 -13.51 7.85
N GLN A 41 -4.42 -13.04 8.73
CA GLN A 41 -4.71 -12.87 10.16
C GLN A 41 -5.55 -11.62 10.44
N LEU A 42 -5.33 -10.54 9.70
CA LEU A 42 -5.99 -9.26 9.91
C LEU A 42 -7.35 -9.15 9.23
N ALA A 43 -7.54 -9.89 8.15
CA ALA A 43 -8.73 -9.82 7.35
C ALA A 43 -9.84 -10.71 7.93
N ASP A 44 -11.06 -10.18 7.94
CA ASP A 44 -12.20 -10.90 8.49
C ASP A 44 -12.41 -12.21 7.73
N PRO A 45 -12.81 -13.29 8.42
CA PRO A 45 -13.11 -14.55 7.75
C PRO A 45 -14.16 -14.27 6.67
N LEU A 46 -13.95 -14.85 5.48
CA LEU A 46 -14.94 -14.76 4.42
C LEU A 46 -16.22 -15.40 4.97
N THR A 47 -17.28 -14.61 5.14
CA THR A 47 -18.61 -15.17 5.42
C THR A 47 -18.92 -16.12 4.28
N GLU A 48 -19.09 -17.40 4.60
CA GLU A 48 -19.61 -18.42 3.69
C GLU A 48 -21.00 -17.96 3.24
N GLY A 49 -21.06 -17.23 2.13
CA GLY A 49 -22.26 -16.56 1.66
C GLY A 49 -22.25 -16.19 0.17
N GLU A 50 -21.18 -16.57 -0.54
CA GLU A 50 -21.14 -16.71 -2.01
C GLU A 50 -20.29 -17.95 -2.39
N ALA A 51 -20.22 -18.94 -1.50
CA ALA A 51 -20.03 -20.31 -1.92
C ALA A 51 -21.45 -20.84 -2.09
N GLU A 52 -21.87 -21.13 -3.32
CA GLU A 52 -23.01 -22.00 -3.54
C GLU A 52 -22.80 -23.22 -2.63
N GLU A 53 -23.70 -23.42 -1.67
CA GLU A 53 -23.81 -24.66 -0.93
C GLU A 53 -24.16 -25.76 -1.94
N GLU A 54 -23.16 -26.28 -2.66
CA GLU A 54 -23.25 -27.59 -3.26
C GLU A 54 -23.36 -28.56 -2.09
N GLN A 55 -24.60 -29.01 -1.88
CA GLN A 55 -24.98 -30.12 -1.04
C GLN A 55 -23.90 -31.19 -1.07
N GLN A 56 -23.48 -31.64 0.11
CA GLN A 56 -22.61 -32.81 0.28
C GLN A 56 -23.35 -34.06 -0.23
N GLU A 57 -23.35 -34.28 -1.54
CA GLU A 57 -23.50 -35.61 -2.11
C GLU A 57 -22.15 -36.32 -1.96
N GLU A 58 -22.16 -37.54 -1.43
CA GLU A 58 -20.99 -38.40 -1.25
C GLU A 58 -20.26 -38.58 -2.60
N LYS A 59 -19.21 -37.78 -2.82
CA LYS A 59 -18.36 -37.88 -3.99
C LYS A 59 -17.48 -39.13 -3.89
N THR A 60 -17.37 -39.88 -4.98
CA THR A 60 -16.53 -41.09 -5.06
C THR A 60 -15.05 -40.73 -4.91
N LEU A 61 -14.24 -41.65 -4.38
CA LEU A 61 -12.78 -41.50 -4.15
C LEU A 61 -12.01 -40.99 -5.39
N GLU A 62 -12.52 -41.26 -6.59
CA GLU A 62 -11.96 -40.81 -7.86
C GLU A 62 -12.19 -39.31 -8.12
N GLN A 63 -13.31 -38.76 -7.63
CA GLN A 63 -13.61 -37.33 -7.64
C GLN A 63 -12.76 -36.58 -6.60
N GLU A 64 -12.53 -37.16 -5.43
CA GLU A 64 -11.59 -36.60 -4.42
C GLU A 64 -10.14 -36.51 -4.96
N LEU A 65 -9.70 -37.53 -5.72
CA LEU A 65 -8.38 -37.54 -6.37
C LEU A 65 -8.28 -36.54 -7.54
N ALA A 66 -9.40 -36.22 -8.20
CA ALA A 66 -9.45 -35.21 -9.25
C ALA A 66 -9.42 -33.79 -8.68
N ASP A 67 -10.07 -33.56 -7.54
CA ASP A 67 -10.09 -32.28 -6.83
C ASP A 67 -8.73 -31.97 -6.16
N LEU A 68 -7.96 -32.98 -5.75
CA LEU A 68 -6.58 -32.82 -5.28
C LEU A 68 -5.59 -32.44 -6.40
N LYS A 69 -5.91 -32.74 -7.67
CA LYS A 69 -5.04 -32.42 -8.83
C LYS A 69 -5.30 -31.02 -9.41
N LYS A 70 -6.43 -30.39 -9.06
CA LYS A 70 -6.66 -28.98 -9.35
C LYS A 70 -6.29 -28.20 -8.08
N PRO A 71 -5.17 -27.47 -8.03
CA PRO A 71 -4.88 -26.63 -6.88
C PRO A 71 -6.07 -25.66 -6.75
N ASN A 72 -6.87 -25.88 -5.71
CA ASN A 72 -8.06 -25.13 -5.32
C ASN A 72 -8.09 -23.77 -6.02
N GLN A 73 -8.92 -23.61 -7.06
CA GLN A 73 -9.29 -22.30 -7.61
C GLN A 73 -10.19 -21.55 -6.61
N LYS A 74 -9.92 -21.67 -5.31
CA LYS A 74 -10.32 -20.68 -4.32
C LYS A 74 -9.75 -19.38 -4.85
N GLN A 75 -10.61 -18.48 -5.30
CA GLN A 75 -10.24 -17.15 -5.78
C GLN A 75 -9.24 -16.57 -4.78
N GLN A 76 -7.96 -16.46 -5.17
CA GLN A 76 -6.94 -16.05 -4.23
C GLN A 76 -7.23 -14.60 -3.82
N ARG A 77 -7.61 -14.42 -2.54
CA ARG A 77 -7.94 -13.13 -1.92
C ARG A 77 -6.83 -12.10 -2.14
N TRP A 78 -5.59 -12.59 -2.14
CA TRP A 78 -4.35 -11.84 -2.27
C TRP A 78 -3.55 -12.34 -3.47
N ILE A 79 -3.25 -11.46 -4.42
CA ILE A 79 -2.44 -11.82 -5.60
C ILE A 79 -1.17 -10.98 -5.63
N PRO A 80 0.02 -11.59 -5.46
CA PRO A 80 1.27 -10.86 -5.50
C PRO A 80 1.74 -10.58 -6.94
N TYR A 81 2.22 -9.36 -7.14
CA TYR A 81 2.83 -8.84 -8.36
C TYR A 81 4.21 -8.30 -8.00
N VAL A 82 5.26 -8.97 -8.47
CA VAL A 82 6.64 -8.52 -8.29
C VAL A 82 6.91 -7.43 -9.33
N SER A 83 7.33 -6.25 -8.86
CA SER A 83 7.64 -5.15 -9.77
C SER A 83 8.97 -5.33 -10.49
N GLU A 84 9.21 -4.55 -11.54
CA GLU A 84 10.50 -4.49 -12.27
C GLU A 84 11.63 -3.93 -11.39
N VAL A 85 11.27 -3.21 -10.33
CA VAL A 85 12.23 -2.63 -9.39
C VAL A 85 12.41 -3.58 -8.22
N ASN A 86 13.61 -4.17 -8.13
CA ASN A 86 13.98 -5.08 -7.05
C ASN A 86 13.63 -4.52 -5.67
N GLY A 87 13.09 -5.38 -4.82
CA GLY A 87 12.69 -5.03 -3.45
C GLY A 87 11.29 -4.42 -3.34
N ASN A 88 10.52 -4.26 -4.43
CA ASN A 88 9.14 -3.77 -4.37
C ASN A 88 8.16 -4.82 -4.89
N VAL A 89 7.14 -5.12 -4.09
CA VAL A 89 6.09 -6.08 -4.41
C VAL A 89 4.72 -5.48 -4.09
N PHE A 90 3.79 -5.63 -5.01
CA PHE A 90 2.40 -5.21 -4.86
C PHE A 90 1.51 -6.43 -4.64
N ILE A 91 0.72 -6.44 -3.59
CA ILE A 91 -0.33 -7.45 -3.36
C ILE A 91 -1.66 -6.82 -3.71
N ARG A 92 -2.30 -7.35 -4.74
CA ARG A 92 -3.65 -6.98 -5.14
C ARG A 92 -4.67 -7.63 -4.23
N PHE A 93 -5.65 -6.85 -3.81
CA PHE A 93 -6.85 -7.34 -3.12
C PHE A 93 -7.91 -7.64 -4.17
N THR A 94 -8.47 -8.85 -4.14
CA THR A 94 -9.49 -9.27 -5.12
C THR A 94 -10.91 -9.05 -4.62
N GLN A 95 -11.10 -9.04 -3.30
CA GLN A 95 -12.41 -8.88 -2.69
C GLN A 95 -12.75 -7.40 -2.50
N LYS A 96 -14.01 -7.03 -2.74
CA LYS A 96 -14.47 -5.64 -2.67
C LYS A 96 -14.58 -5.14 -1.23
N GLN A 97 -14.84 -6.02 -0.26
CA GLN A 97 -14.91 -5.66 1.15
C GLN A 97 -13.54 -5.34 1.79
N ASP A 98 -12.44 -5.79 1.17
CA ASP A 98 -11.11 -5.60 1.71
C ASP A 98 -10.60 -4.19 1.38
N ASP A 99 -10.66 -3.31 2.37
CA ASP A 99 -10.08 -1.97 2.25
C ASP A 99 -8.58 -1.97 2.64
N PRO A 100 -7.67 -1.53 1.74
CA PRO A 100 -6.24 -1.40 2.03
C PRO A 100 -5.90 -0.56 3.25
N PHE A 101 -6.68 0.49 3.53
CA PHE A 101 -6.48 1.36 4.69
C PHE A 101 -6.90 0.70 5.98
N VAL A 102 -8.10 0.08 6.01
CA VAL A 102 -8.61 -0.57 7.23
C VAL A 102 -7.68 -1.70 7.66
N LEU A 103 -7.21 -2.52 6.71
CA LEU A 103 -6.26 -3.58 7.02
C LEU A 103 -4.91 -3.00 7.50
N LEU A 104 -4.46 -1.88 6.94
CA LEU A 104 -3.18 -1.28 7.32
C LEU A 104 -3.25 -0.61 8.69
N GLU A 105 -4.40 -0.03 9.02
CA GLU A 105 -4.69 0.48 10.35
C GLU A 105 -4.65 -0.63 11.39
N ARG A 106 -5.36 -1.75 11.14
CA ARG A 106 -5.29 -2.96 11.98
C ARG A 106 -3.85 -3.46 12.13
N TYR A 107 -3.06 -3.45 11.04
CA TYR A 107 -1.64 -3.82 11.09
C TYR A 107 -0.84 -2.95 12.07
N PHE A 108 -0.95 -1.62 11.96
CA PHE A 108 -0.21 -0.71 12.85
C PHE A 108 -0.72 -0.76 14.29
N GLU A 109 -2.00 -1.04 14.51
CA GLU A 109 -2.56 -1.29 15.84
C GLU A 109 -1.98 -2.56 16.48
N GLU A 110 -1.86 -3.65 15.72
CA GLU A 110 -1.25 -4.89 16.21
C GLU A 110 0.26 -4.72 16.50
N VAL A 111 0.98 -3.98 15.64
CA VAL A 111 2.37 -3.60 15.91
C VAL A 111 2.49 -2.77 17.19
N ARG A 112 1.54 -1.86 17.43
CA ARG A 112 1.46 -1.02 18.64
C ARG A 112 1.18 -1.86 19.89
N LYS A 113 0.24 -2.81 19.83
CA LYS A 113 -0.09 -3.74 20.93
C LYS A 113 1.09 -4.64 21.28
N ARG A 114 1.75 -5.23 20.26
CA ARG A 114 2.88 -6.15 20.45
C ARG A 114 4.18 -5.43 20.82
N LYS A 115 4.29 -4.12 20.57
CA LYS A 115 5.54 -3.34 20.65
C LYS A 115 6.67 -3.98 19.82
N GLY A 116 6.32 -4.50 18.66
CA GLY A 116 7.25 -5.24 17.80
C GLY A 116 6.70 -5.42 16.38
N THR A 117 7.59 -5.64 15.42
CA THR A 117 7.20 -5.82 14.02
C THR A 117 6.55 -7.19 13.78
N LEU A 118 5.53 -7.21 12.93
CA LEU A 118 4.90 -8.43 12.42
C LEU A 118 5.62 -8.98 11.17
N THR A 119 6.38 -8.12 10.48
CA THR A 119 6.99 -8.41 9.18
C THR A 119 8.45 -7.99 9.18
N ASN A 120 9.32 -8.85 9.72
CA ASN A 120 10.76 -8.57 9.88
C ASN A 120 11.51 -8.35 8.56
N LYS A 121 10.92 -8.76 7.43
CA LYS A 121 11.53 -8.65 6.09
C LYS A 121 10.98 -7.48 5.27
N VAL A 122 10.06 -6.69 5.85
CA VAL A 122 9.40 -5.58 5.18
C VAL A 122 9.79 -4.27 5.85
N SER A 123 10.22 -3.31 5.05
CA SER A 123 10.68 -2.00 5.52
C SER A 123 9.55 -0.97 5.55
N LYS A 124 8.66 -1.01 4.55
CA LYS A 124 7.53 -0.08 4.40
C LYS A 124 6.35 -0.78 3.74
N ILE A 125 5.12 -0.39 4.12
CA ILE A 125 3.87 -0.87 3.52
C ILE A 125 2.98 0.33 3.21
N TYR A 126 2.67 0.54 1.93
CA TYR A 126 1.78 1.60 1.48
C TYR A 126 0.42 1.02 1.09
N PRO A 127 -0.70 1.59 1.59
CA PRO A 127 -2.02 1.24 1.10
C PRO A 127 -2.19 1.92 -0.26
N ILE A 128 -2.50 1.15 -1.30
CA ILE A 128 -2.65 1.65 -2.67
C ILE A 128 -4.12 1.59 -3.06
N MET A 129 -4.64 2.73 -3.50
CA MET A 129 -6.03 2.89 -3.94
C MET A 129 -6.21 2.73 -5.44
N TYR A 130 -5.13 2.85 -6.20
CA TYR A 130 -5.16 2.69 -7.64
C TYR A 130 -3.79 2.27 -8.16
N SER A 131 -3.77 1.21 -8.97
CA SER A 131 -2.62 0.84 -9.81
C SER A 131 -2.90 1.11 -11.28
N GLY A 132 -1.90 1.54 -12.05
CA GLY A 132 -2.04 1.76 -13.49
C GLY A 132 -0.71 1.99 -14.16
N PHE A 133 -0.72 2.78 -15.23
CA PHE A 133 0.49 3.15 -15.98
C PHE A 133 0.97 4.55 -15.57
N PRO A 134 2.28 4.83 -15.62
CA PRO A 134 2.88 6.11 -15.23
C PRO A 134 2.73 7.19 -16.33
N LEU A 135 1.49 7.42 -16.77
CA LEU A 135 1.10 8.43 -17.76
C LEU A 135 0.33 9.54 -17.05
N SER A 136 0.93 10.74 -16.95
CA SER A 136 0.33 11.86 -16.20
C SER A 136 -1.06 12.26 -16.73
N SER A 137 -1.31 12.13 -18.03
CA SER A 137 -2.62 12.41 -18.66
C SER A 137 -3.74 11.50 -18.15
N GLU A 138 -3.45 10.22 -17.89
CA GLU A 138 -4.43 9.27 -17.37
C GLU A 138 -4.51 9.28 -15.84
N SER A 139 -3.39 9.51 -15.17
CA SER A 139 -3.26 9.31 -13.72
C SER A 139 -3.59 10.55 -12.90
N LEU A 140 -3.38 11.76 -13.42
CA LEU A 140 -3.78 13.00 -12.73
C LEU A 140 -5.30 13.12 -12.53
N PRO A 141 -6.17 12.83 -13.52
CA PRO A 141 -7.62 12.87 -13.30
C PRO A 141 -8.08 11.88 -12.22
N ILE A 142 -7.47 10.70 -12.18
CA ILE A 142 -7.76 9.68 -11.18
C ILE A 142 -7.30 10.13 -9.79
N LEU A 143 -6.11 10.73 -9.72
CA LEU A 143 -5.63 11.33 -8.48
C LEU A 143 -6.57 12.46 -8.01
N GLN A 144 -7.08 13.27 -8.93
CA GLN A 144 -8.05 14.32 -8.63
C GLN A 144 -9.33 13.74 -8.01
N GLU A 145 -9.85 12.65 -8.57
CA GLU A 145 -11.01 11.96 -8.00
C GLU A 145 -10.72 11.43 -6.58
N LEU A 146 -9.54 10.87 -6.35
CA LEU A 146 -9.13 10.40 -5.02
C LEU A 146 -8.99 11.55 -4.02
N VAL A 147 -8.39 12.66 -4.44
CA VAL A 147 -8.24 13.86 -3.62
C VAL A 147 -9.61 14.41 -3.25
N ASN A 148 -10.53 14.57 -4.21
CA ASN A 148 -11.87 15.10 -3.96
C ASN A 148 -12.71 14.21 -3.03
N LYS A 149 -12.49 12.89 -3.04
CA LYS A 149 -13.18 11.96 -2.14
C LYS A 149 -12.64 11.98 -0.71
N THR A 150 -11.37 12.35 -0.53
CA THR A 150 -10.68 12.21 0.75
C THR A 150 -10.49 13.55 1.45
N PHE A 151 -10.08 14.57 0.72
CA PHE A 151 -9.89 15.93 1.25
C PHE A 151 -11.24 16.66 1.31
N ASN A 152 -11.59 17.10 2.51
CA ASN A 152 -12.78 17.92 2.75
C ASN A 152 -12.37 19.36 3.01
N ALA A 153 -12.94 20.29 2.25
CA ALA A 153 -12.62 21.73 2.36
C ALA A 153 -12.93 22.33 3.74
N GLU A 154 -13.80 21.69 4.53
CA GLU A 154 -14.14 22.15 5.89
C GLU A 154 -13.01 21.98 6.90
N LYS A 155 -12.06 21.07 6.65
CA LYS A 155 -10.93 20.79 7.55
C LYS A 155 -9.62 21.01 6.80
N PRO A 156 -9.02 22.22 6.92
CA PRO A 156 -7.69 22.47 6.40
C PRO A 156 -6.71 21.48 7.01
N VAL A 157 -5.98 20.75 6.16
CA VAL A 157 -4.98 19.76 6.59
C VAL A 157 -3.65 20.06 5.94
N THR A 158 -2.58 19.63 6.60
CA THR A 158 -1.24 19.65 6.02
C THR A 158 -0.99 18.34 5.30
N TYR A 159 -0.45 18.40 4.08
CA TYR A 159 -0.16 17.21 3.29
C TYR A 159 1.25 17.23 2.69
N GLU A 160 1.85 16.06 2.57
CA GLU A 160 3.13 15.84 1.89
C GLU A 160 2.88 15.16 0.54
N VAL A 161 3.51 15.65 -0.52
CA VAL A 161 3.50 14.95 -1.80
C VAL A 161 4.69 14.00 -1.83
N PHE A 162 4.42 12.70 -1.72
CA PHE A 162 5.44 11.66 -1.78
C PHE A 162 5.59 11.14 -3.21
N LEU A 163 6.60 11.67 -3.92
CA LEU A 163 6.96 11.25 -5.28
C LEU A 163 8.17 10.29 -5.26
N ASP A 164 7.97 9.03 -5.63
CA ASP A 164 9.08 8.10 -5.90
C ASP A 164 9.02 7.62 -7.36
N ARG A 165 9.92 8.13 -8.20
CA ARG A 165 9.99 7.79 -9.63
C ARG A 165 11.25 6.98 -9.91
N LYS A 166 11.13 5.66 -9.96
CA LYS A 166 12.24 4.75 -10.36
C LYS A 166 12.37 4.65 -11.86
N HIS A 167 11.28 4.91 -12.58
CA HIS A 167 11.25 5.01 -14.03
C HIS A 167 10.37 6.22 -14.42
N ARG A 168 10.80 6.97 -15.44
CA ARG A 168 9.98 8.01 -16.06
C ARG A 168 9.28 7.34 -17.24
N GLY A 169 7.95 7.42 -17.34
CA GLY A 169 7.25 6.89 -18.51
C GLY A 169 7.82 7.53 -19.78
N GLU A 170 7.95 6.75 -20.85
CA GLU A 170 8.66 7.13 -22.09
C GLU A 170 8.20 8.46 -22.71
N GLU A 171 6.94 8.86 -22.49
CA GLU A 171 6.38 10.12 -22.99
C GLU A 171 6.54 11.32 -22.03
N SER A 172 6.85 11.08 -20.75
CA SER A 172 6.87 12.13 -19.73
C SER A 172 8.25 12.81 -19.67
N GLY A 173 8.51 13.73 -20.58
CA GLY A 173 9.57 14.74 -20.42
C GLY A 173 9.40 15.61 -19.15
N GLU A 174 8.28 15.43 -18.44
CA GLU A 174 7.92 16.09 -17.20
C GLU A 174 8.92 15.83 -16.06
N THR A 175 9.42 16.94 -15.49
CA THR A 175 10.35 16.91 -14.37
C THR A 175 9.66 16.51 -13.06
N HIS A 176 10.46 16.18 -12.04
CA HIS A 176 9.93 15.87 -10.70
C HIS A 176 9.15 17.06 -10.14
N ASP A 177 9.68 18.27 -10.31
CA ASP A 177 9.10 19.50 -9.77
C ASP A 177 7.83 19.92 -10.50
N GLU A 178 7.78 19.73 -11.83
CA GLU A 178 6.57 19.99 -12.61
C GLU A 178 5.40 19.11 -12.16
N LEU A 179 5.65 17.81 -11.97
CA LEU A 179 4.64 16.89 -11.46
C LEU A 179 4.21 17.26 -10.04
N ASN A 180 5.18 17.58 -9.16
CA ASN A 180 4.89 18.02 -7.80
C ASN A 180 3.98 19.26 -7.80
N ASN A 181 4.31 20.26 -8.62
CA ASN A 181 3.52 21.48 -8.77
C ASN A 181 2.12 21.21 -9.31
N LYS A 182 1.95 20.26 -10.23
CA LYS A 182 0.62 19.83 -10.70
C LYS A 182 -0.21 19.20 -9.59
N ILE A 183 0.38 18.31 -8.79
CA ILE A 183 -0.32 17.67 -7.66
C ILE A 183 -0.68 18.71 -6.60
N VAL A 184 0.23 19.64 -6.28
CA VAL A 184 -0.02 20.71 -5.33
C VAL A 184 -1.18 21.61 -5.80
N LYS A 185 -1.21 21.98 -7.08
CA LYS A 185 -2.32 22.76 -7.66
C LYS A 185 -3.64 22.01 -7.67
N LEU A 186 -3.60 20.69 -7.85
CA LEU A 186 -4.77 19.82 -7.88
C LEU A 186 -5.44 19.71 -6.50
N VAL A 187 -4.66 19.63 -5.42
CA VAL A 187 -5.20 19.65 -4.06
C VAL A 187 -5.69 21.05 -3.69
N GLY A 188 -4.88 22.08 -3.96
CA GLY A 188 -5.28 23.48 -3.78
C GLY A 188 -5.56 23.90 -2.32
N ALA A 189 -6.05 25.13 -2.17
CA ALA A 189 -6.51 25.66 -0.89
C ALA A 189 -7.87 25.02 -0.52
N PRO A 190 -8.17 24.81 0.78
CA PRO A 190 -7.50 25.35 1.98
C PRO A 190 -6.34 24.49 2.52
N HIS A 191 -5.97 23.39 1.84
CA HIS A 191 -4.92 22.49 2.30
C HIS A 191 -3.52 23.06 2.03
N LYS A 192 -2.58 22.79 2.93
CA LYS A 192 -1.22 23.34 2.84
C LYS A 192 -0.19 22.25 2.57
N PRO A 193 0.58 22.32 1.46
CA PRO A 193 1.67 21.38 1.22
C PRO A 193 2.83 21.66 2.17
N ILE A 194 3.34 20.62 2.83
CA ILE A 194 4.58 20.67 3.62
C ILE A 194 5.47 19.47 3.31
N TYR A 195 6.79 19.66 3.38
CA TYR A 195 7.76 18.63 2.98
C TYR A 195 8.03 17.55 4.02
N ARG A 196 7.72 17.80 5.30
CA ARG A 196 8.01 16.86 6.39
C ARG A 196 6.95 16.96 7.48
N LYS A 197 6.66 15.82 8.12
CA LYS A 197 5.71 15.71 9.24
C LYS A 197 4.29 16.18 8.89
N ALA A 198 3.90 16.06 7.63
CA ALA A 198 2.52 16.29 7.23
C ALA A 198 1.60 15.25 7.84
N GLU A 199 0.41 15.67 8.25
CA GLU A 199 -0.62 14.76 8.73
C GLU A 199 -1.00 13.79 7.62
N TRP A 200 -1.21 14.31 6.41
CA TRP A 200 -1.65 13.56 5.25
C TRP A 200 -0.52 13.40 4.23
N ALA A 201 -0.64 12.43 3.32
CA ALA A 201 0.24 12.33 2.17
C ALA A 201 -0.49 11.96 0.89
N VAL A 202 -0.05 12.53 -0.22
CA VAL A 202 -0.43 12.14 -1.56
C VAL A 202 0.72 11.33 -2.14
N LEU A 203 0.49 10.04 -2.38
CA LEU A 203 1.50 9.09 -2.80
C LEU A 203 1.43 8.87 -4.31
N TRP A 204 2.59 9.03 -4.97
CA TRP A 204 2.79 8.72 -6.37
C TRP A 204 4.08 7.93 -6.52
N GLN A 205 3.96 6.64 -6.84
CA GLN A 205 5.12 5.77 -7.02
C GLN A 205 5.12 5.13 -8.40
N SER A 206 6.11 5.46 -9.23
CA SER A 206 6.33 4.80 -10.52
C SER A 206 7.48 3.78 -10.41
N LEU A 207 7.12 2.50 -10.58
CA LEU A 207 8.02 1.35 -10.48
C LEU A 207 8.01 0.60 -11.82
N GLY A 208 8.99 0.90 -12.67
CA GLY A 208 9.04 0.39 -14.04
C GLY A 208 7.83 0.89 -14.84
N ARG A 209 7.11 -0.05 -15.46
CA ARG A 209 5.87 0.24 -16.21
C ARG A 209 4.62 0.46 -15.36
N ASN A 210 4.70 0.32 -14.04
CA ASN A 210 3.55 0.45 -13.14
C ASN A 210 3.58 1.76 -12.37
N LEU A 211 2.39 2.31 -12.12
CA LEU A 211 2.12 3.44 -11.24
C LEU A 211 1.23 2.99 -10.10
N TYR A 212 1.51 3.48 -8.89
CA TYR A 212 0.70 3.26 -7.71
C TYR A 212 0.36 4.61 -7.07
N LEU A 213 -0.93 4.84 -6.84
CA LEU A 213 -1.48 6.07 -6.28
C LEU A 213 -2.23 5.81 -4.99
N SER A 214 -2.11 6.74 -4.05
CA SER A 214 -2.88 6.73 -2.80
C SER A 214 -2.93 8.10 -2.13
N VAL A 215 -3.92 8.30 -1.26
CA VAL A 215 -4.03 9.46 -0.37
C VAL A 215 -4.14 8.95 1.06
N ILE A 216 -3.12 9.20 1.88
CA ILE A 216 -2.95 8.59 3.20
C ILE A 216 -3.20 9.65 4.29
N PRO A 217 -4.29 9.57 5.06
CA PRO A 217 -4.62 10.60 6.06
C PRO A 217 -3.80 10.51 7.36
N LYS A 218 -3.19 9.36 7.65
CA LYS A 218 -2.42 9.08 8.88
C LYS A 218 -0.91 9.00 8.61
N TRP A 219 -0.41 9.83 7.72
CA TRP A 219 0.97 9.75 7.23
C TRP A 219 2.02 9.98 8.32
N SER A 220 1.87 11.04 9.12
CA SER A 220 2.76 11.32 10.26
C SER A 220 2.65 10.24 11.34
N GLU A 221 1.42 9.82 11.66
CA GLU A 221 1.14 8.80 12.69
C GLU A 221 1.84 7.47 12.34
N TRP A 222 1.76 7.06 11.08
CA TRP A 222 2.40 5.83 10.60
C TRP A 222 3.88 6.01 10.21
N CYS A 223 4.51 7.13 10.58
CA CYS A 223 5.91 7.42 10.32
C CYS A 223 6.29 7.26 8.83
N SER A 224 5.48 7.81 7.93
CA SER A 224 5.62 7.64 6.47
C SER A 224 5.52 6.17 6.03
N CYS A 225 4.67 5.43 6.72
CA CYS A 225 4.47 3.99 6.61
C CYS A 225 5.74 3.13 6.74
N ASN A 226 6.75 3.63 7.45
CA ASN A 226 7.98 2.90 7.72
C ASN A 226 7.86 2.12 9.03
N ILE A 227 7.87 0.80 8.93
CA ILE A 227 7.63 -0.10 10.05
C ILE A 227 8.72 0.04 11.11
N ALA A 228 9.98 0.09 10.71
CA ALA A 228 11.10 0.22 11.65
C ALA A 228 11.05 1.56 12.40
N LYS A 229 10.74 2.66 11.68
CA LYS A 229 10.58 3.98 12.31
C LYS A 229 9.38 4.02 13.26
N PHE A 230 8.26 3.40 12.88
CA PHE A 230 7.08 3.31 13.73
C PHE A 230 7.38 2.48 15.00
N CYS A 231 8.00 1.32 14.88
CA CYS A 231 8.43 0.55 16.05
C CYS A 231 9.38 1.35 16.95
N ALA A 232 10.32 2.09 16.37
CA ALA A 232 11.23 2.93 17.13
C ALA A 232 10.53 4.11 17.82
N SER A 233 9.47 4.68 17.25
CA SER A 233 8.72 5.76 17.89
C SER A 233 7.92 5.27 19.11
N LEU A 234 7.47 4.00 19.11
CA LEU A 234 6.80 3.37 20.26
C LEU A 234 7.73 3.12 21.44
N LEU A 235 9.05 3.03 21.21
CA LEU A 235 10.06 2.80 22.25
C LEU A 235 10.57 4.09 22.89
N LYS A 236 10.31 5.26 22.29
CA LYS A 236 10.73 6.54 22.85
C LYS A 236 9.81 6.91 24.01
N PRO A 237 10.34 7.29 25.19
CA PRO A 237 9.53 7.95 26.20
C PRO A 237 8.98 9.26 25.61
N ALA A 238 7.74 9.62 25.98
CA ALA A 238 7.14 10.88 25.55
C ALA A 238 8.10 12.04 25.85
N GLU A 239 8.37 12.89 24.86
CA GLU A 239 9.19 14.08 25.03
C GLU A 239 8.62 14.90 26.21
N PRO A 240 9.44 15.30 27.20
CA PRO A 240 8.96 16.21 28.23
C PRO A 240 8.50 17.50 27.54
N ALA A 241 7.32 17.96 27.95
CA ALA A 241 6.73 19.18 27.41
C ALA A 241 7.75 20.33 27.40
N PRO A 242 7.77 21.18 26.35
CA PRO A 242 8.68 22.31 26.31
C PRO A 242 8.48 23.16 27.58
N PRO A 243 9.56 23.64 28.22
CA PRO A 243 9.45 24.47 29.40
C PRO A 243 8.60 25.69 29.06
N ALA A 244 7.59 25.95 29.90
CA ALA A 244 6.76 27.13 29.78
C ALA A 244 7.67 28.36 29.74
N GLU A 245 7.58 29.15 28.66
CA GLU A 245 8.28 30.42 28.56
C GLU A 245 7.90 31.29 29.75
N GLU A 246 8.87 31.52 30.64
CA GLU A 246 8.78 32.54 31.68
C GLU A 246 8.54 33.89 30.98
N LYS A 247 7.30 34.39 31.10
CA LYS A 247 7.00 35.78 30.82
C LYS A 247 7.83 36.63 31.77
N LYS A 248 8.90 37.24 31.25
CA LYS A 248 9.57 38.35 31.93
C LYS A 248 8.65 39.57 31.85
N GLU A 249 8.09 39.93 32.99
CA GLU A 249 7.54 41.27 33.26
C GLU A 249 8.67 42.30 33.40
#